data_AF-A0A965VYJ5-F1
#
_entry.id   AF-A0A965VYJ5-F1
#
_cell.length_a   1.000
_cell.length_b   1.000
_cell.length_c   1.000
_cell.angle_alpha   90.00
_cell.angle_beta   90.00
_cell.angle_gamma   90.00
#
_symmetry.space_group_name_H-M   'P 1'
#
loop_
_entity.id
_entity.type
_entity.pdbx_description
1 polymer ?
#
loop_
_entity_poly.entity_id
_entity_poly.type
_entity_poly.pdbx_seq_one_letter_code
_entity_poly.pdbx_strand_id
1 'polypeptide(L)' 'ANRADRYAYRDRKTLKREMRYLWQIRLNAACRLHNLSYSKFISALKKSNVELDRKVLADLAVRHPEDFSQLVALVRPQAA' A
#
# COMPACT_ATOMS: atom_id res chain seq x y z
N ALA A 1 17.37 -33.27 5.17
CA ALA A 1 16.88 -31.99 4.61
C ALA A 1 18.05 -31.01 4.52
N ASN A 2 18.46 -30.64 3.31
CA ASN A 2 19.60 -29.76 3.11
C ASN A 2 19.29 -28.36 3.63
N ARG A 3 20.32 -27.67 4.15
CA ARG A 3 20.20 -26.33 4.75
C ARG A 3 19.60 -25.32 3.76
N ALA A 4 19.94 -25.44 2.48
CA ALA A 4 19.44 -24.61 1.39
C ALA A 4 17.90 -24.68 1.26
N ASP A 5 17.33 -25.89 1.26
CA ASP A 5 15.88 -26.07 1.08
C ASP A 5 15.07 -25.49 2.24
N ARG A 6 15.59 -25.58 3.46
CA ARG A 6 14.95 -24.99 4.66
C ARG A 6 14.90 -23.47 4.56
N TYR A 7 15.99 -22.83 4.14
CA TYR A 7 16.00 -21.38 3.93
C TYR A 7 15.11 -20.97 2.76
N ALA A 8 15.17 -21.66 1.63
CA ALA A 8 14.32 -21.38 0.48
C ALA A 8 12.82 -21.41 0.85
N TYR A 9 12.38 -22.38 1.65
CA TYR A 9 11.00 -22.44 2.13
C TYR A 9 10.64 -21.28 3.07
N ARG A 10 11.52 -20.96 4.03
CA ARG A 10 11.34 -19.83 4.95
C ARG A 10 11.24 -18.51 4.17
N ASP A 11 12.19 -18.28 3.28
CA ASP A 11 12.37 -17.00 2.60
C ASP A 11 11.24 -16.71 1.61
N ARG A 12 10.62 -17.73 1.00
CA ARG A 12 9.36 -17.54 0.25
C ARG A 12 8.23 -16.96 1.10
N LYS A 13 8.16 -17.30 2.39
CA LYS A 13 7.17 -16.72 3.32
C LYS A 13 7.59 -15.32 3.76
N THR A 14 8.88 -15.11 4.02
CA THR A 14 9.44 -13.82 4.41
C THR A 14 9.27 -12.77 3.30
N LEU A 15 9.55 -13.13 2.05
CA LEU A 15 9.42 -12.25 0.88
C LEU A 15 8.02 -11.63 0.77
N LYS A 16 6.96 -12.41 1.06
CA LYS A 16 5.58 -11.91 1.07
C LYS A 16 5.36 -10.82 2.12
N ARG A 17 6.02 -10.92 3.28
CA ARG A 17 5.96 -9.93 4.36
C ARG A 17 6.79 -8.70 4.02
N GLU A 18 7.99 -8.90 3.51
CA GLU A 18 8.91 -7.83 3.08
C GLU A 18 8.30 -6.98 1.96
N MET A 19 7.71 -7.62 0.95
CA MET A 19 7.03 -6.90 -0.13
C MET A 19 5.84 -6.09 0.38
N ARG A 20 5.04 -6.66 1.30
CA ARG A 20 3.94 -5.92 1.93
C ARG A 20 4.45 -4.74 2.76
N TYR A 21 5.58 -4.88 3.43
CA TYR A 21 6.21 -3.80 4.18
C TYR A 21 6.69 -2.69 3.24
N LEU A 22 7.34 -3.04 2.13
CA LEU A 22 7.76 -2.11 1.10
C LEU A 22 6.57 -1.33 0.50
N TRP A 23 5.46 -2.00 0.20
CA TRP A 23 4.26 -1.34 -0.32
C TRP A 23 3.67 -0.35 0.68
N GLN A 24 3.69 -0.66 1.98
CA GLN A 24 3.27 0.26 3.03
C GLN A 24 4.17 1.50 3.10
N ILE A 25 5.49 1.33 2.98
CA ILE A 25 6.44 2.46 2.95
C ILE A 25 6.17 3.36 1.75
N ARG A 26 6.05 2.77 0.55
CA ARG A 26 5.76 3.51 -0.69
C ARG A 26 4.44 4.29 -0.58
N LEU A 27 3.39 3.64 -0.08
CA LEU A 27 2.10 4.30 0.11
C LEU A 27 2.15 5.39 1.17
N ASN A 28 2.87 5.19 2.27
CA ASN A 28 3.02 6.21 3.30
C ASN A 28 3.73 7.45 2.74
N ALA A 29 4.79 7.26 1.95
CA ALA A 29 5.47 8.37 1.27
C ALA A 29 4.51 9.13 0.35
N ALA A 30 3.76 8.44 -0.50
CA ALA A 30 2.79 9.06 -1.39
C ALA A 30 1.66 9.78 -0.63
N CYS A 31 1.08 9.17 0.40
CA CYS A 31 0.04 9.79 1.22
C CYS A 31 0.52 11.08 1.91
N ARG A 32 1.78 11.10 2.36
CA ARG A 32 2.39 12.28 2.99
C ARG A 32 2.46 13.48 2.05
N LEU A 33 2.69 13.26 0.76
CA LEU A 33 2.65 14.34 -0.24
C LEU A 33 1.27 15.01 -0.32
N HIS A 34 0.21 14.27 -0.01
CA HIS A 34 -1.17 14.78 0.04
C HIS A 34 -1.64 15.15 1.45
N ASN A 35 -0.71 15.36 2.40
CA ASN A 35 -0.97 15.69 3.81
C ASN A 35 -1.87 14.67 4.53
N LEU A 36 -1.81 13.40 4.14
CA LEU A 36 -2.60 12.32 4.72
C LEU A 36 -1.68 11.25 5.31
N SER A 37 -2.06 10.65 6.43
CA SER A 37 -1.34 9.48 6.96
C SER A 37 -1.85 8.20 6.31
N TYR A 38 -0.97 7.21 6.14
CA TYR A 38 -1.35 5.89 5.61
C TYR A 38 -2.56 5.28 6.33
N SER A 39 -2.60 5.33 7.67
CA SER A 39 -3.71 4.77 8.44
C SER A 39 -5.04 5.47 8.16
N LYS A 40 -5.02 6.80 7.99
CA LYS A 40 -6.21 7.57 7.61
C LYS A 40 -6.65 7.24 6.19
N PHE A 41 -5.71 7.11 5.26
CA PHE A 41 -5.98 6.71 3.88
C PHE A 41 -6.64 5.32 3.79
N ILE A 42 -6.09 4.31 4.47
CA ILE A 42 -6.66 2.96 4.48
C ILE A 42 -8.04 2.93 5.15
N SER A 43 -8.23 3.69 6.22
CA SER A 43 -9.54 3.83 6.87
C SER A 43 -10.57 4.45 5.93
N ALA A 44 -10.17 5.50 5.22
CA ALA A 44 -11.02 6.19 4.26
C ALA A 44 -11.35 5.29 3.05
N LEU A 45 -10.38 4.54 2.51
CA LEU A 45 -10.63 3.56 1.43
C LEU A 45 -11.70 2.54 1.81
N LYS A 46 -11.65 2.04 3.05
CA LYS A 46 -12.68 1.11 3.57
C LYS A 46 -14.05 1.78 3.68
N LYS A 47 -14.12 3.04 4.12
CA LYS A 47 -15.38 3.80 4.20
C LYS A 47 -15.97 4.08 2.83
N SER A 48 -15.12 4.32 1.83
CA SER A 48 -15.52 4.51 0.42
C SER A 48 -15.77 3.20 -0.32
N ASN A 49 -15.73 2.05 0.36
CA ASN A 49 -15.93 0.71 -0.20
C ASN A 49 -14.99 0.35 -1.37
N VAL A 50 -13.76 0.90 -1.35
CA VAL A 50 -12.73 0.65 -2.38
C VAL A 50 -11.83 -0.49 -1.92
N GLU A 51 -12.03 -1.68 -2.49
CA GLU A 51 -11.29 -2.90 -2.16
C GLU A 51 -10.04 -3.08 -3.03
N LEU A 52 -9.15 -2.08 -3.04
CA LEU A 52 -7.88 -2.17 -3.77
C LEU A 52 -6.74 -2.76 -2.93
N ASP A 53 -5.96 -3.63 -3.56
CA ASP A 53 -4.80 -4.25 -2.95
C ASP A 53 -3.62 -3.28 -2.81
N ARG A 54 -2.84 -3.44 -1.74
CA ARG A 54 -1.67 -2.59 -1.44
C ARG A 54 -0.59 -2.67 -2.51
N LYS A 55 -0.47 -3.81 -3.19
CA LYS A 55 0.46 -3.98 -4.33
C LYS A 55 0.10 -3.02 -5.45
N VAL A 56 -1.18 -3.00 -5.84
CA VAL A 56 -1.70 -2.17 -6.93
C VAL A 56 -1.64 -0.71 -6.52
N LEU A 57 -2.07 -0.36 -5.31
CA LEU A 57 -2.00 1.01 -4.79
C LEU A 57 -0.57 1.54 -4.76
N ALA A 58 0.40 0.74 -4.32
CA ALA A 58 1.80 1.16 -4.27
C ALA A 58 2.43 1.29 -5.67
N ASP A 59 1.97 0.50 -6.63
CA ASP A 59 2.41 0.58 -8.02
C ASP A 59 1.80 1.81 -8.72
N LEU A 60 0.50 2.05 -8.51
CA LEU A 60 -0.23 3.23 -8.97
C LEU A 60 0.44 4.51 -8.45
N ALA A 61 0.73 4.57 -7.15
CA ALA A 61 1.37 5.73 -6.53
C ALA A 61 2.74 6.09 -7.14
N VAL A 62 3.46 5.10 -7.70
CA VAL A 62 4.79 5.32 -8.29
C VAL A 62 4.70 5.61 -9.79
N ARG A 63 3.89 4.85 -10.54
CA ARG A 63 3.82 4.95 -12.00
C ARG A 63 2.87 6.05 -12.48
N HIS A 64 1.80 6.29 -11.74
CA HIS A 64 0.72 7.21 -12.11
C HIS A 64 0.34 8.09 -10.90
N PRO A 65 1.20 9.07 -10.55
CA PRO A 65 0.97 9.94 -9.40
C PRO A 65 -0.30 10.79 -9.53
N GLU A 66 -0.67 11.19 -10.75
CA GLU A 66 -1.91 11.92 -11.06
C GLU A 66 -3.15 11.12 -10.64
N ASP A 67 -3.23 9.85 -11.06
CA ASP A 67 -4.36 8.96 -10.73
C ASP A 67 -4.43 8.69 -9.22
N PHE A 68 -3.27 8.55 -8.57
CA PHE A 68 -3.21 8.41 -7.11
C PHE A 68 -3.74 9.67 -6.40
N SER A 69 -3.42 10.87 -6.90
CA SER A 69 -3.94 12.13 -6.38
C SER A 69 -5.47 12.19 -6.49
N GLN A 70 -6.03 11.79 -7.65
CA GLN A 70 -7.48 11.73 -7.84
C GLN A 70 -8.13 10.74 -6.87
N LEU A 71 -7.53 9.56 -6.68
CA LEU A 71 -8.00 8.58 -5.71
C LEU A 71 -7.99 9.14 -4.28
N VAL A 72 -6.91 9.82 -3.90
CA VAL A 72 -6.82 10.46 -2.57
C VAL A 72 -7.88 11.55 -2.42
N ALA A 73 -8.15 12.34 -3.46
CA ALA A 73 -9.19 13.36 -3.44
C ALA A 73 -10.60 12.76 -3.31
N LEU A 74 -10.89 11.68 -4.03
CA LEU A 74 -12.17 10.96 -3.98
C LEU A 74 -12.43 10.31 -2.62
N VAL A 75 -11.38 9.81 -2.00
CA VAL A 75 -11.46 9.06 -0.73
C VAL A 75 -11.32 9.98 0.48
N ARG A 76 -10.81 11.21 0.31
CA ARG A 76 -10.70 12.19 1.40
C ARG A 76 -12.11 12.36 2.00
N PRO A 77 -12.26 12.18 3.33
CA PRO A 77 -13.56 12.38 3.95
C PRO A 77 -14.01 13.81 3.64
N GLN A 78 -15.15 13.95 2.95
CA GLN A 78 -15.84 15.22 2.91
C GLN A 78 -16.12 15.58 4.37
N ALA A 79 -15.60 16.72 4.82
CA ALA A 79 -15.99 17.26 6.10
C ALA A 79 -17.50 17.52 6.00
N ALA A 80 -18.27 16.68 6.69
CA ALA A 80 -19.64 17.01 7.05
C ALA A 80 -19.61 18.12 8.12
#